data_AF-A0A2W2CMN6-F1
#
_entry.id   AF-A0A2W2CMN6-F1
#
_cell.length_a   1.000
_cell.length_b   1.000
_cell.length_c   1.000
_cell.angle_alpha   90.00
_cell.angle_beta   90.00
_cell.angle_gamma   90.00
#
_symmetry.space_group_name_H-M   'P 1'
#
loop_
_entity.id
_entity.type
_entity.pdbx_description
1 polymer ?
#
loop_
_entity_poly.entity_id
_entity_poly.type
_entity_poly.pdbx_seq_one_letter_code
_entity_poly.pdbx_strand_id
1 'polypeptide(L)'
;MIGLPTADDVLTFWFGNAPLIDARSEWFTKSDAFDAEIRARFLPLWEALSTGDADTWMDTPLEAIARIVVLDQFSRNMFRGTARAFASDAAALHTAQIVVAAGW
;
A
#
# COMPACT_ATOMS: atom_id res chain seq x y z
N MET A 1 -16.94 -16.32 0.11
CA MET A 1 -15.66 -15.94 0.73
C MET A 1 -15.06 -14.91 -0.19
N ILE A 2 -15.09 -13.63 0.20
CA ILE A 2 -14.58 -12.54 -0.64
C ILE A 2 -13.06 -12.62 -0.53
N GLY A 3 -12.35 -12.72 -1.67
CA GLY A 3 -10.88 -12.77 -1.68
C GLY A 3 -10.26 -11.48 -1.14
N LEU A 4 -8.96 -11.52 -0.82
CA LEU A 4 -8.21 -10.30 -0.53
C LEU A 4 -8.23 -9.36 -1.74
N PRO A 5 -8.20 -8.02 -1.54
CA PRO A 5 -8.04 -7.07 -2.63
C PRO A 5 -6.77 -7.37 -3.45
N THR A 6 -6.86 -7.17 -4.76
CA THR A 6 -5.75 -7.35 -5.71
C THR A 6 -4.84 -6.12 -5.78
N ALA A 7 -3.71 -6.23 -6.48
CA ALA A 7 -2.85 -5.08 -6.74
C ALA A 7 -3.59 -3.99 -7.54
N ASP A 8 -4.44 -4.37 -8.49
CA ASP A 8 -5.28 -3.42 -9.25
C ASP A 8 -6.27 -2.69 -8.34
N ASP A 9 -6.95 -3.41 -7.42
CA ASP A 9 -7.85 -2.78 -6.43
C ASP A 9 -7.13 -1.73 -5.57
N VAL A 10 -5.89 -2.00 -5.19
CA VAL A 10 -5.03 -1.07 -4.42
C VAL A 10 -4.68 0.15 -5.27
N LEU A 11 -4.21 -0.05 -6.50
CA LEU A 11 -3.79 1.03 -7.39
C LEU A 11 -4.99 1.89 -7.80
N THR A 12 -6.12 1.29 -8.19
CA THR A 12 -7.37 2.02 -8.48
C THR A 12 -7.84 2.81 -7.27
N PHE A 13 -7.79 2.24 -6.07
CA PHE A 13 -8.16 2.98 -4.86
C PHE A 13 -7.24 4.16 -4.59
N TRP A 14 -5.92 3.96 -4.69
CA TRP A 14 -4.93 4.95 -4.30
C TRP A 14 -4.71 6.03 -5.34
N PHE A 15 -4.72 5.68 -6.62
CA PHE A 15 -4.44 6.56 -7.75
C PHE A 15 -5.69 7.04 -8.49
N GLY A 16 -6.83 6.35 -8.36
CA GLY A 16 -8.07 6.69 -9.06
C GLY A 16 -8.06 6.27 -10.55
N ASN A 17 -8.98 6.85 -11.34
CA ASN A 17 -9.28 6.44 -12.73
C ASN A 17 -8.76 7.40 -13.82
N ALA A 18 -7.79 8.27 -13.52
CA ALA A 18 -7.34 9.33 -14.43
C ALA A 18 -5.81 9.47 -14.37
N PRO A 19 -5.14 10.01 -15.41
CA PRO A 19 -3.69 10.17 -15.38
C PRO A 19 -3.25 10.93 -14.13
N LEU A 20 -2.20 10.44 -13.48
CA LEU A 20 -1.58 11.03 -12.29
C LEU A 20 -0.85 12.31 -12.66
N ILE A 21 -1.60 13.34 -13.04
CA ILE A 21 -1.07 14.65 -13.40
C ILE A 21 -0.88 15.49 -12.13
N ASP A 22 -1.75 15.29 -11.13
CA ASP A 22 -1.74 15.99 -9.85
C ASP A 22 -1.75 15.01 -8.68
N ALA A 23 -1.07 15.39 -7.59
CA ALA A 23 -1.08 14.62 -6.37
C ALA A 23 -2.44 14.74 -5.66
N ARG A 24 -2.98 13.62 -5.15
CA ARG A 24 -4.27 13.63 -4.46
C ARG A 24 -4.13 14.29 -3.09
N SER A 25 -5.12 15.11 -2.74
CA SER A 25 -5.14 15.82 -1.45
C SER A 25 -5.15 14.87 -0.24
N GLU A 26 -5.76 13.69 -0.42
CA GLU A 26 -5.88 12.63 0.56
C GLU A 26 -4.52 12.02 0.94
N TRP A 27 -3.50 12.17 0.10
CA TRP A 27 -2.14 11.70 0.41
C TRP A 27 -1.45 12.56 1.48
N PHE A 28 -1.80 13.85 1.56
CA PHE A 28 -1.13 14.80 2.45
C PHE A 28 -2.04 15.31 3.58
N THR A 29 -3.35 15.09 3.46
CA THR A 29 -4.33 15.58 4.44
C THR A 29 -4.75 14.44 5.35
N LYS A 30 -4.66 14.65 6.67
CA LYS A 30 -5.26 13.74 7.63
C LYS A 30 -6.79 13.78 7.47
N SER A 31 -7.40 12.63 7.20
CA SER A 31 -8.84 12.45 7.14
C SER A 31 -9.22 11.15 7.85
N ASP A 32 -9.93 11.26 8.98
CA ASP A 32 -10.34 10.08 9.76
C ASP A 32 -11.30 9.18 8.95
N ALA A 33 -12.08 9.75 8.03
CA ALA A 33 -12.95 9.00 7.13
C ALA A 33 -12.14 8.18 6.11
N PHE A 34 -11.09 8.76 5.53
CA PHE A 34 -10.22 8.07 4.58
C PHE A 34 -9.37 6.99 5.28
N ASP A 35 -8.84 7.31 6.47
CA ASP A 35 -8.11 6.36 7.32
C ASP A 35 -9.01 5.15 7.69
N ALA A 36 -10.29 5.40 8.00
CA ALA A 36 -11.27 4.34 8.30
C ALA A 36 -11.61 3.50 7.07
N GLU A 37 -11.76 4.11 5.89
CA GLU A 37 -12.00 3.38 4.63
C GLU A 37 -10.81 2.47 4.28
N ILE A 38 -9.59 3.00 4.34
CA ILE A 38 -8.37 2.22 4.11
C ILE A 38 -8.33 1.02 5.04
N ARG A 39 -8.55 1.25 6.34
CA ARG A 39 -8.52 0.18 7.34
C ARG A 39 -9.60 -0.87 7.08
N ALA A 40 -10.83 -0.46 6.78
CA ALA A 40 -11.94 -1.39 6.55
C ALA A 40 -11.70 -2.28 5.32
N ARG A 41 -11.11 -1.73 4.26
CA ARG A 41 -10.92 -2.43 2.98
C ARG A 41 -9.63 -3.26 2.93
N PHE A 42 -8.54 -2.75 3.48
CA PHE A 42 -7.20 -3.27 3.18
C PHE A 42 -6.44 -3.79 4.41
N LEU A 43 -6.98 -3.71 5.63
CA LEU A 43 -6.29 -4.24 6.81
C LEU A 43 -5.95 -5.74 6.67
N PRO A 44 -6.87 -6.62 6.21
CA PRO A 44 -6.53 -8.04 6.02
C PRO A 44 -5.42 -8.25 4.99
N LEU A 45 -5.35 -7.40 3.95
CA LEU A 45 -4.29 -7.44 2.95
C LEU A 45 -2.95 -6.98 3.53
N TRP A 46 -2.94 -5.91 4.33
CA TRP A 46 -1.74 -5.48 5.05
C TRP A 46 -1.24 -6.57 5.99
N GLU A 47 -2.14 -7.24 6.73
CA GLU A 47 -1.78 -8.36 7.62
C GLU A 47 -1.15 -9.52 6.83
N ALA A 48 -1.70 -9.85 5.66
CA ALA A 48 -1.11 -10.86 4.77
C ALA A 48 0.28 -10.45 4.24
N LEU A 49 0.41 -9.26 3.68
CA LEU A 49 1.68 -8.80 3.08
C LEU A 49 2.76 -8.50 4.13
N SER A 50 2.38 -8.12 5.35
CA SER A 50 3.33 -7.79 6.43
C SER A 50 3.87 -9.01 7.18
N THR A 51 3.23 -10.18 7.06
CA THR A 51 3.64 -11.41 7.78
C THR A 51 4.35 -12.44 6.89
N GLY A 52 4.43 -12.23 5.56
CA GLY A 52 5.08 -13.10 4.56
C GLY A 52 4.06 -13.78 3.63
N ASP A 53 4.31 -14.10 2.35
CA ASP A 53 5.53 -14.27 1.56
C ASP A 53 6.19 -12.97 1.07
N ALA A 54 7.53 -12.92 1.17
CA ALA A 54 8.33 -11.80 0.67
C ALA A 54 8.17 -11.55 -0.84
N ASP A 55 7.66 -12.53 -1.59
CA ASP A 55 7.60 -12.50 -3.06
C ASP A 55 6.19 -12.43 -3.65
N THR A 56 5.12 -12.42 -2.84
CA THR A 56 3.79 -12.15 -3.40
C THR A 56 3.70 -10.68 -3.79
N TRP A 57 3.33 -10.42 -5.05
CA TRP A 57 3.30 -9.09 -5.67
C TRP A 57 4.66 -8.47 -5.97
N MET A 58 5.55 -9.29 -6.53
CA MET A 58 6.85 -8.85 -7.07
C MET A 58 7.06 -9.28 -8.53
N ASP A 59 6.04 -9.86 -9.19
CA ASP A 59 6.18 -10.38 -10.57
C ASP A 59 6.14 -9.26 -11.61
N THR A 60 5.50 -8.13 -11.28
CA THR A 60 5.38 -6.96 -12.18
C THR A 60 5.68 -5.65 -11.46
N PRO A 61 6.08 -4.58 -12.19
CA PRO A 61 6.27 -3.25 -11.61
C PRO A 61 5.04 -2.73 -10.86
N LEU A 62 3.84 -2.95 -11.42
CA LEU A 62 2.59 -2.49 -10.81
C LEU A 62 2.28 -3.19 -9.50
N GLU A 63 2.51 -4.51 -9.45
CA GLU A 63 2.38 -5.28 -8.22
C GLU A 63 3.36 -4.80 -7.13
N ALA A 64 4.62 -4.56 -7.49
CA ALA A 64 5.62 -4.05 -6.55
C ALA A 64 5.26 -2.65 -6.02
N ILE A 65 4.74 -1.77 -6.88
CA ILE A 65 4.24 -0.45 -6.46
C ILE A 65 3.02 -0.61 -5.53
N ALA A 66 2.06 -1.47 -5.87
CA ALA A 66 0.90 -1.73 -5.02
C ALA A 66 1.32 -2.27 -3.64
N ARG A 67 2.32 -3.15 -3.60
CA ARG A 67 2.91 -3.67 -2.37
C ARG A 67 3.52 -2.55 -1.52
N ILE A 68 4.25 -1.60 -2.12
CA ILE A 68 4.76 -0.41 -1.41
C ILE A 68 3.61 0.43 -0.84
N VAL A 69 2.56 0.69 -1.63
CA VAL A 69 1.39 1.46 -1.18
C VAL A 69 0.76 0.82 0.04
N VAL A 70 0.55 -0.50 0.05
CA VAL A 70 -0.01 -1.19 1.22
C VAL A 70 0.93 -1.13 2.43
N LEU A 71 2.22 -1.45 2.23
CA LEU A 71 3.16 -1.60 3.34
C LEU A 71 3.65 -0.27 3.93
N ASP A 72 3.68 0.80 3.15
CA ASP A 72 4.19 2.11 3.60
C ASP A 72 3.07 3.14 3.76
N GLN A 73 2.26 3.36 2.72
CA GLN A 73 1.26 4.43 2.72
C GLN A 73 0.05 4.04 3.58
N PHE A 74 -0.56 2.89 3.30
CA PHE A 74 -1.74 2.45 4.04
C PHE A 74 -1.45 2.22 5.51
N SER A 75 -0.27 1.70 5.88
CA SER A 75 0.08 1.51 7.30
C SER A 75 0.06 2.83 8.09
N ARG A 76 0.48 3.94 7.48
CA ARG A 76 0.48 5.29 8.08
C ARG A 76 -0.92 5.85 8.27
N ASN A 77 -1.83 5.57 7.33
CA ASN A 77 -3.26 5.90 7.48
C ASN A 77 -3.94 4.99 8.50
N MET A 78 -3.75 3.66 8.40
CA MET A 78 -4.37 2.67 9.26
C MET A 78 -3.97 2.88 10.71
N PHE A 79 -2.70 3.08 11.03
CA PHE A 79 -2.19 3.00 12.41
C PHE A 79 -1.64 4.33 12.93
N ARG A 80 -2.20 5.45 12.48
CA ARG A 80 -1.76 6.81 12.80
C ARG A 80 -1.47 7.01 14.29
N GLY A 81 -0.32 7.61 14.59
CA GLY A 81 0.09 7.92 15.98
C GLY A 81 0.54 6.72 16.81
N THR A 82 0.75 5.56 16.18
CA THR A 82 1.23 4.35 16.86
C THR A 82 2.47 3.78 16.18
N ALA A 83 3.27 3.00 16.92
CA ALA A 83 4.44 2.32 16.36
C ALA A 83 4.10 1.34 15.23
N ARG A 84 2.86 0.83 15.20
CA ARG A 84 2.40 -0.12 14.17
C ARG A 84 2.36 0.51 12.77
N ALA A 85 2.31 1.84 12.66
CA ALA A 85 2.43 2.54 11.37
C ALA A 85 3.75 2.25 10.65
N PHE A 86 4.80 1.91 11.41
CA PHE A 86 6.15 1.66 10.89
C PHE A 86 6.52 0.18 10.88
N ALA A 87 5.60 -0.72 11.29
CA ALA A 87 5.89 -2.14 11.47
C ALA A 87 6.27 -2.85 10.16
N SER A 88 5.87 -2.31 9.01
CA SER A 88 6.11 -2.86 7.67
C SER A 88 7.15 -2.08 6.85
N ASP A 89 7.80 -1.05 7.43
CA ASP A 89 8.70 -0.15 6.70
C ASP A 89 9.90 -0.88 6.10
N ALA A 90 10.47 -1.87 6.82
CA ALA A 90 11.59 -2.65 6.31
C ALA A 90 11.23 -3.44 5.05
N ALA A 91 10.01 -4.00 4.99
CA ALA A 91 9.53 -4.74 3.84
C ALA A 91 9.23 -3.79 2.66
N ALA A 92 8.62 -2.63 2.93
CA ALA A 92 8.39 -1.62 1.89
C ALA A 92 9.70 -1.09 1.29
N LEU A 93 10.72 -0.83 2.13
CA LEU A 93 12.04 -0.38 1.69
C LEU A 93 12.73 -1.44 0.83
N HIS A 94 12.69 -2.71 1.23
CA HIS A 94 13.25 -3.80 0.45
C HIS A 94 12.61 -3.89 -0.94
N THR A 95 11.27 -3.82 -1.02
CA THR A 95 10.56 -3.77 -2.30
C THR A 95 10.99 -2.57 -3.15
N ALA A 96 11.07 -1.37 -2.56
CA ALA A 96 11.49 -0.17 -3.27
C ALA A 96 12.93 -0.28 -3.83
N GLN A 97 13.84 -0.90 -3.08
CA GLN A 97 15.21 -1.15 -3.53
C GLN A 97 15.25 -2.08 -4.74
N ILE A 98 14.44 -3.15 -4.75
CA ILE A 98 14.31 -4.06 -5.89
C ILE A 98 13.77 -3.32 -7.12
N VAL A 99 12.70 -2.55 -6.96
CA VAL A 99 12.08 -1.75 -8.04
C VAL A 99 13.12 -0.83 -8.68
N VAL A 100 13.85 -0.05 -7.86
CA VAL A 100 14.89 0.87 -8.36
C VAL A 100 16.03 0.11 -9.04
N ALA A 101 16.50 -1.00 -8.46
CA ALA A 101 17.59 -1.80 -9.03
C ALA A 101 17.19 -2.46 -10.37
N ALA A 102 15.92 -2.82 -10.54
CA ALA A 102 15.37 -3.38 -11.77
C ALA A 102 15.11 -2.33 -12.87
N GLY A 103 15.18 -1.03 -12.55
CA GLY A 103 14.86 0.05 -13.47
C GLY A 103 13.37 0.13 -13.80
N TRP A 104 12.52 -0.25 -12.84
CA TRP A 104 11.07 -0.17 -12.94
C TRP A 104 10.52 1.20 -12.57
#